data_AF-A0A7W1D3H8-F1
#
_entry.id   AF-A0A7W1D3H8-F1
#
_cell.length_a   1.000
_cell.length_b   1.000
_cell.length_c   1.000
_cell.angle_alpha   90.00
_cell.angle_beta   90.00
_cell.angle_gamma   90.00
#
_symmetry.space_group_name_H-M   'P 1'
#
loop_
_entity.id
_entity.type
_entity.pdbx_description
1 polymer ?
#
loop_
_entity_poly.entity_id
_entity_poly.type
_entity_poly.pdbx_seq_one_letter_code
_entity_poly.pdbx_strand_id
1 'polypeptide(L)'
;MASYLVNPAAVAKARALIDARQYVLDSDWSDSQPSTDDESRYLENHGWDDFAAWHLGLTEGATDETKARYGFVYGDFRRVHRKGLIACHFRAAEWGHKEVELAAHELLQHLDNTAR
;
A
#
# COMPACT_ATOMS: atom_id res chain seq x y z
N MET A 1 -9.11 -17.86 4.51
CA MET A 1 -8.24 -16.83 3.90
C MET A 1 -9.00 -15.52 3.99
N ALA A 2 -8.35 -14.44 4.41
CA ALA A 2 -9.02 -13.14 4.54
C ALA A 2 -9.40 -12.61 3.15
N SER A 3 -10.62 -12.07 2.98
CA SER A 3 -11.06 -11.44 1.73
C SER A 3 -10.74 -9.95 1.78
N TYR A 4 -9.93 -9.46 0.83
CA TYR A 4 -9.59 -8.04 0.74
C TYR A 4 -10.31 -7.38 -0.45
N LEU A 5 -10.94 -6.24 -0.18
CA LEU A 5 -11.46 -5.31 -1.18
C LEU A 5 -10.44 -4.21 -1.44
N VAL A 6 -10.42 -3.65 -2.65
CA VAL A 6 -9.56 -2.52 -2.98
C VAL A 6 -9.91 -1.31 -2.11
N ASN A 7 -8.88 -0.61 -1.62
CA ASN A 7 -9.02 0.62 -0.86
C ASN A 7 -8.88 1.85 -1.78
N PRO A 8 -9.98 2.57 -2.12
CA PRO A 8 -9.90 3.71 -3.02
C PRO A 8 -9.07 4.86 -2.46
N ALA A 9 -9.08 5.06 -1.14
CA ALA A 9 -8.30 6.10 -0.48
C ALA A 9 -6.79 5.83 -0.63
N ALA A 10 -6.38 4.56 -0.54
CA ALA A 10 -5.00 4.17 -0.73
C ALA A 10 -4.52 4.35 -2.18
N VAL A 11 -5.38 4.01 -3.15
CA VAL A 11 -5.09 4.24 -4.57
C VAL A 11 -4.94 5.74 -4.85
N ALA A 12 -5.84 6.57 -4.32
CA ALA A 12 -5.78 8.02 -4.49
C ALA A 12 -4.51 8.61 -3.87
N LYS A 13 -4.15 8.20 -2.64
CA LYS A 13 -2.93 8.64 -1.95
C LYS A 13 -1.67 8.23 -2.71
N ALA A 14 -1.56 6.96 -3.13
CA ALA A 14 -0.42 6.48 -3.90
C ALA A 14 -0.23 7.28 -5.19
N ARG A 15 -1.31 7.52 -5.94
CA ARG A 15 -1.28 8.33 -7.16
C ARG A 15 -0.82 9.76 -6.89
N ALA A 16 -1.38 10.42 -5.88
CA ALA A 16 -0.99 11.78 -5.51
C ALA A 16 0.50 11.87 -5.12
N LEU A 17 1.03 10.90 -4.39
CA LEU A 17 2.45 10.83 -4.05
C LEU A 17 3.33 10.60 -5.28
N ILE A 18 2.91 9.74 -6.21
CA ILE A 18 3.62 9.52 -7.47
C ILE A 18 3.68 10.82 -8.28
N ASP A 19 2.54 11.51 -8.43
CA ASP A 19 2.43 12.76 -9.16
C ASP A 19 3.30 13.87 -8.54
N ALA A 20 3.40 13.87 -7.20
CA ALA A 20 4.28 14.76 -6.44
C ALA A 20 5.77 14.32 -6.41
N ARG A 21 6.14 13.29 -7.17
CA ARG A 21 7.49 12.69 -7.21
C ARG A 21 8.00 12.20 -5.85
N GLN A 22 7.10 11.80 -4.96
CA GLN A 22 7.39 11.23 -3.64
C GLN A 22 7.50 9.70 -3.74
N TYR A 23 8.51 9.22 -4.47
CA TYR A 23 8.74 7.79 -4.67
C TYR A 23 10.21 7.37 -4.59
N VAL A 24 10.41 6.07 -4.40
CA VAL A 24 11.71 5.40 -4.44
C VAL A 24 11.67 4.32 -5.52
N LEU A 25 12.55 4.45 -6.52
CA LEU A 25 12.62 3.53 -7.67
C LEU A 25 13.44 2.28 -7.34
N ASP A 26 14.51 2.45 -6.58
CA ASP A 26 15.45 1.40 -6.19
C ASP A 26 15.57 1.34 -4.66
N SER A 27 15.17 0.20 -4.09
CA SER A 27 15.18 -0.08 -2.65
C SER A 27 15.08 -1.59 -2.44
N ASP A 28 15.67 -2.13 -1.37
CA ASP A 28 15.28 -3.46 -0.90
C ASP A 28 13.96 -3.37 -0.14
N TRP A 29 12.97 -4.15 -0.56
CA TRP A 29 11.65 -4.13 0.07
C TRP A 29 11.62 -4.85 1.41
N SER A 30 12.48 -5.86 1.64
CA SER A 30 12.55 -6.51 2.96
C SER A 30 12.98 -5.53 4.05
N ASP A 31 13.83 -4.57 3.68
CA ASP A 31 14.43 -3.61 4.60
C ASP A 31 13.61 -2.31 4.68
N SER A 32 12.88 -1.97 3.61
CA SER A 32 12.10 -0.73 3.53
C SER A 32 10.63 -0.87 3.90
N GLN A 33 10.09 -2.10 3.91
CA GLN A 33 8.71 -2.29 4.35
C GLN A 33 8.58 -1.91 5.84
N PRO A 34 7.50 -1.25 6.26
CA PRO A 34 7.34 -0.88 7.66
C PRO A 34 7.37 -2.08 8.60
N SER A 35 8.05 -1.92 9.75
CA SER A 35 7.97 -2.87 10.85
C SER A 35 6.71 -2.64 11.69
N THR A 36 6.37 -3.60 12.55
CA THR A 36 5.27 -3.44 13.52
C THR A 36 5.43 -2.17 14.38
N ASP A 37 6.66 -1.80 14.73
CA ASP A 37 6.96 -0.61 15.52
C ASP A 37 6.77 0.68 14.71
N ASP A 38 7.14 0.69 13.43
CA ASP A 38 6.90 1.82 12.53
C ASP A 38 5.40 2.03 12.33
N GLU A 39 4.63 0.95 12.16
CA GLU A 39 3.18 1.01 12.07
C GLU A 39 2.55 1.60 13.33
N SER A 40 2.96 1.16 14.52
CA SER A 40 2.43 1.68 15.79
C SER A 40 2.72 3.17 15.92
N ARG A 41 3.98 3.57 15.67
CA ARG A 41 4.38 4.97 15.72
C ARG A 41 3.65 5.83 14.70
N TYR A 42 3.47 5.33 13.48
CA TYR A 42 2.74 6.07 12.46
C TYR A 42 1.29 6.30 12.89
N LEU A 43 0.64 5.23 13.36
CA LEU A 43 -0.75 5.24 13.80
C LEU A 43 -0.98 6.20 14.97
N GLU A 44 -0.09 6.19 15.97
CA GLU A 44 -0.16 7.12 17.11
C GLU A 44 -0.12 8.60 16.70
N ASN A 45 0.62 8.91 15.62
CA ASN A 45 0.82 10.29 15.18
C ASN A 45 -0.20 10.77 14.13
N HIS A 46 -0.79 9.86 13.35
CA HIS A 46 -1.61 10.23 12.18
C HIS A 46 -3.03 9.65 12.21
N GLY A 47 -3.32 8.71 13.11
CA GLY A 47 -4.61 8.05 13.22
C GLY A 47 -4.89 7.00 12.14
N TRP A 48 -6.03 6.33 12.28
CA TRP A 48 -6.41 5.17 11.47
C TRP A 48 -6.68 5.49 10.00
N ASP A 49 -7.29 6.62 9.69
CA ASP A 49 -7.63 6.98 8.30
C ASP A 49 -6.38 7.13 7.45
N ASP A 50 -5.35 7.81 7.99
CA ASP A 50 -4.11 8.04 7.26
C ASP A 50 -3.25 6.77 7.18
N PHE A 51 -3.28 5.94 8.22
CA PHE A 51 -2.70 4.59 8.22
C PHE A 51 -3.37 3.68 7.18
N ALA A 52 -4.71 3.68 7.12
CA ALA A 52 -5.50 2.93 6.17
C ALA A 52 -5.14 3.28 4.73
N ALA A 53 -4.93 4.56 4.45
CA ALA A 53 -4.56 5.05 3.13
C ALA A 53 -3.18 4.57 2.64
N TRP A 54 -2.38 3.89 3.44
CA TRP A 54 -1.13 3.24 2.98
C TRP A 54 -1.30 1.80 2.50
N HIS A 55 -2.51 1.25 2.60
CA HIS A 55 -2.79 -0.18 2.40
C HIS A 55 -3.83 -0.37 1.29
N LEU A 56 -3.44 -1.06 0.20
CA LEU A 56 -4.31 -1.22 -0.97
C LEU A 56 -5.48 -2.17 -0.73
N GLY A 57 -5.43 -3.02 0.31
CA GLY A 57 -6.52 -3.93 0.66
C GLY A 57 -7.10 -3.67 2.03
N LEU A 58 -8.43 -3.70 2.12
CA LEU A 58 -9.20 -3.70 3.37
C LEU A 58 -9.96 -5.01 3.49
N THR A 59 -9.90 -5.66 4.66
CA THR A 59 -10.72 -6.84 4.89
C THR A 59 -12.19 -6.49 4.99
N GLU A 60 -13.01 -7.33 4.38
CA GLU A 60 -14.46 -7.27 4.49
C GLU A 60 -14.92 -7.67 5.90
N GLY A 61 -15.67 -6.81 6.58
CA GLY A 61 -16.35 -7.13 7.86
C GLY A 61 -15.48 -7.13 9.13
N ALA A 62 -14.20 -6.75 9.07
CA ALA A 62 -13.41 -6.52 10.29
C ALA A 62 -13.86 -5.24 11.00
N THR A 63 -13.89 -5.26 12.33
CA THR A 63 -14.13 -4.05 13.15
C THR A 63 -13.13 -2.97 12.76
N ASP A 64 -13.60 -1.72 12.67
CA ASP A 64 -12.74 -0.56 12.50
C ASP A 64 -11.61 -0.60 13.56
N GLU A 65 -10.41 -0.13 13.21
CA GLU A 65 -9.27 0.03 14.15
C GLU A 65 -8.52 -1.24 14.59
N THR A 66 -8.31 -2.20 13.68
CA THR A 66 -7.34 -3.29 13.91
C THR A 66 -6.31 -3.38 12.79
N LYS A 67 -5.02 -3.53 13.12
CA LYS A 67 -3.93 -3.65 12.11
C LYS A 67 -4.14 -4.81 11.15
N ALA A 68 -4.71 -5.92 11.63
CA ALA A 68 -5.06 -7.09 10.83
C ALA A 68 -6.08 -6.78 9.70
N ARG A 69 -6.75 -5.62 9.75
CA ARG A 69 -7.68 -5.21 8.71
C ARG A 69 -6.99 -4.82 7.40
N TYR A 70 -5.79 -4.29 7.51
CA TYR A 70 -5.10 -3.59 6.44
C TYR A 70 -4.03 -4.50 5.81
N GLY A 71 -4.08 -4.63 4.50
CA GLY A 71 -3.14 -5.44 3.74
C GLY A 71 -2.52 -4.67 2.57
N PHE A 72 -1.44 -5.20 2.01
CA PHE A 72 -0.82 -4.66 0.80
C PHE A 72 -0.32 -3.21 0.99
N VAL A 73 0.59 -3.04 1.95
CA VAL A 73 1.32 -1.77 2.13
C VAL A 73 2.25 -1.50 0.95
N TYR A 74 2.17 -0.30 0.38
CA TYR A 74 2.89 0.05 -0.85
C TYR A 74 4.08 1.01 -0.63
N GLY A 75 4.30 1.49 0.60
CA GLY A 75 5.32 2.48 0.91
C GLY A 75 5.84 2.41 2.34
N ASP A 76 6.84 3.23 2.65
CA ASP A 76 7.54 3.30 3.94
C ASP A 76 6.87 4.27 4.93
N PHE A 77 5.56 4.49 4.78
CA PHE A 77 4.79 5.56 5.44
C PHE A 77 5.23 7.00 5.14
N ARG A 78 6.11 7.20 4.15
CA ARG A 78 6.51 8.54 3.69
C ARG A 78 6.49 8.68 2.18
N ARG A 79 6.95 7.67 1.46
CA ARG A 79 7.11 7.61 0.01
C ARG A 79 6.54 6.32 -0.54
N VAL A 80 6.15 6.35 -1.81
CA VAL A 80 5.79 5.15 -2.55
C VAL A 80 7.06 4.39 -2.94
N HIS A 81 7.09 3.09 -2.70
CA HIS A 81 8.21 2.25 -3.17
C HIS A 81 7.78 1.45 -4.39
N ARG A 82 8.55 1.52 -5.48
CA ARG A 82 8.30 0.71 -6.68
C ARG A 82 8.25 -0.78 -6.34
N LYS A 83 9.18 -1.25 -5.50
CA LYS A 83 9.20 -2.63 -5.00
C LYS A 83 8.02 -2.95 -4.07
N GLY A 84 7.49 -1.97 -3.34
CA GLY A 84 6.28 -2.12 -2.54
C GLY A 84 5.04 -2.37 -3.40
N LEU A 85 4.86 -1.62 -4.48
CA LEU A 85 3.79 -1.86 -5.45
C LEU A 85 3.92 -3.22 -6.15
N ILE A 86 5.14 -3.64 -6.49
CA ILE A 86 5.42 -4.98 -7.02
C ILE A 86 5.03 -6.06 -6.02
N ALA A 87 5.43 -5.92 -4.75
CA ALA A 87 5.07 -6.87 -3.70
C ALA A 87 3.55 -6.96 -3.50
N CYS A 88 2.85 -5.83 -3.56
CA CYS A 88 1.39 -5.80 -3.51
C CYS A 88 0.76 -6.57 -4.68
N HIS A 89 1.22 -6.31 -5.91
CA HIS A 89 0.74 -6.98 -7.11
C HIS A 89 0.94 -8.51 -7.04
N PHE A 90 2.13 -8.97 -6.70
CA PHE A 90 2.44 -10.39 -6.59
C PHE A 90 1.63 -11.10 -5.50
N ARG A 91 1.54 -10.54 -4.28
CA ARG A 91 0.77 -11.15 -3.20
C ARG A 91 -0.73 -11.16 -3.50
N ALA A 92 -1.25 -10.09 -4.12
CA ALA A 92 -2.67 -10.03 -4.47
C ALA A 92 -3.03 -11.09 -5.52
N ALA A 93 -2.17 -11.32 -6.51
CA ALA A 93 -2.32 -12.40 -7.48
C ALA A 93 -2.23 -13.78 -6.83
N GLU A 94 -1.23 -14.01 -5.96
CA GLU A 94 -1.05 -15.27 -5.22
C GLU A 94 -2.30 -15.62 -4.40
N TRP A 95 -2.94 -14.62 -3.80
CA TRP A 95 -4.10 -14.79 -2.92
C TRP A 95 -5.45 -14.70 -3.65
N GLY A 96 -5.46 -14.45 -4.96
CA GLY A 96 -6.67 -14.37 -5.77
C GLY A 96 -7.48 -13.07 -5.60
N HIS A 97 -6.87 -11.99 -5.10
CA HIS A 97 -7.53 -10.68 -4.94
C HIS A 97 -7.36 -9.83 -6.20
N LYS A 98 -8.15 -10.13 -7.23
CA LYS A 98 -7.96 -9.57 -8.58
C LYS A 98 -8.05 -8.04 -8.65
N GLU A 99 -8.96 -7.43 -7.90
CA GLU A 99 -9.12 -5.98 -7.91
C GLU A 99 -7.90 -5.27 -7.30
N VAL A 100 -7.37 -5.81 -6.20
CA VAL A 100 -6.15 -5.29 -5.56
C VAL A 100 -4.93 -5.50 -6.46
N GLU A 101 -4.83 -6.66 -7.11
CA GLU A 101 -3.78 -6.97 -8.08
C GLU A 101 -3.74 -5.93 -9.22
N LEU A 102 -4.89 -5.63 -9.81
CA LEU A 102 -5.02 -4.66 -10.90
C LEU A 102 -4.71 -3.24 -10.43
N ALA A 103 -5.22 -2.83 -9.27
CA ALA A 103 -4.92 -1.52 -8.70
C ALA A 103 -3.41 -1.33 -8.44
N ALA A 104 -2.74 -2.34 -7.88
CA ALA A 104 -1.29 -2.31 -7.68
C ALA A 104 -0.53 -2.25 -9.01
N HIS A 105 -0.98 -3.00 -10.02
CA HIS A 105 -0.40 -2.97 -11.37
C HIS A 105 -0.52 -1.59 -12.01
N GLU A 106 -1.71 -0.99 -11.98
CA GLU A 106 -1.95 0.34 -12.56
C GLU A 106 -1.11 1.43 -11.89
N LEU A 107 -0.96 1.39 -10.57
CA LEU A 107 -0.09 2.29 -9.83
C LEU A 107 1.38 2.10 -10.19
N LEU A 108 1.83 0.86 -10.36
CA LEU A 108 3.19 0.56 -10.80
C LEU A 108 3.47 1.11 -12.19
N GLN A 109 2.55 0.90 -13.14
CA GLN A 109 2.65 1.46 -14.49
C GLN A 109 2.65 2.98 -14.48
N HIS A 110 1.81 3.60 -13.63
CA HIS A 110 1.77 5.05 -13.47
C HIS A 110 3.12 5.58 -12.96
N LEU A 111 3.66 4.98 -11.89
CA LEU A 111 4.97 5.32 -11.35
C LEU A 111 6.08 5.21 -12.41
N ASP A 112 6.13 4.08 -13.12
CA ASP A 112 7.16 3.82 -14.13
C ASP A 112 7.07 4.79 -15.31
N ASN A 113 5.88 5.28 -15.65
CA ASN A 113 5.70 6.28 -16.70
C ASN A 113 6.06 7.70 -16.23
N THR A 114 5.70 8.07 -14.99
CA THR A 114 6.03 9.38 -14.41
C THR A 114 7.53 9.55 -14.16
N ALA A 115 8.24 8.45 -13.89
CA ALA A 115 9.67 8.44 -13.63
C ALA A 115 10.55 8.44 -14.89
N ARG A 116 9.96 8.35 -16.09
CA ARG A 116 10.67 8.45 -17.37
C ARG A 116 11.17 9.86 -17.69
#